data_AF-A0A382JAP0-F1
#
_entry.id   AF-A0A382JAP0-F1
#
_cell.length_a   1.000
_cell.length_b   1.000
_cell.length_c   1.000
_cell.angle_alpha   90.00
_cell.angle_beta   90.00
_cell.angle_gamma   90.00
#
_symmetry.space_group_name_H-M   'P 1'
#
loop_
_entity.id
_entity.type
_entity.pdbx_description
1 polymer ?
#
loop_
_entity_poly.entity_id
_entity_poly.type
_entity_poly.pdbx_seq_one_letter_code
_entity_poly.pdbx_strand_id
1 'polypeptide(L)'
;MSDIQHLLSIDDLEDDLRSILEWAIHFKQDPETDYDFKPLDELSIGCIYEKPSTRTRVSFEVGIHKLGGQALTLLKGDIQLGKSESIADTAAVLSRFLDGI
;
A
#
# COMPACT_ATOMS: atom_id res chain seq x y z
N MET A 1 -8.69 -6.96 18.85
CA MET A 1 -8.17 -6.49 17.55
C MET A 1 -7.47 -5.19 17.88
N SER A 2 -6.19 -5.04 17.55
CA SER A 2 -5.55 -3.72 17.63
C SER A 2 -6.34 -2.77 16.74
N ASP A 3 -6.43 -1.49 17.12
CA ASP A 3 -7.02 -0.48 16.26
C ASP A 3 -6.25 -0.45 14.93
N ILE A 4 -6.99 -0.38 13.81
CA ILE A 4 -6.39 -0.31 12.49
C ILE A 4 -5.81 1.10 12.31
N GLN A 5 -4.51 1.19 12.06
CA GLN A 5 -3.85 2.47 11.78
C GLN A 5 -3.92 2.74 10.27
N HIS A 6 -4.62 3.81 9.89
CA HIS A 6 -4.67 4.29 8.51
C HIS A 6 -3.71 5.46 8.32
N LEU A 7 -3.17 5.61 7.10
CA LEU A 7 -2.40 6.78 6.69
C LEU A 7 -3.20 7.56 5.65
N LEU A 8 -3.94 8.58 6.07
CA LEU A 8 -4.82 9.37 5.22
C LEU A 8 -4.29 10.79 5.02
N SER A 9 -3.52 11.29 5.98
CA SER A 9 -2.94 12.62 6.02
C SER A 9 -1.56 12.59 6.65
N ILE A 10 -0.79 13.67 6.47
CA ILE A 10 0.53 13.78 7.11
C ILE A 10 0.43 13.90 8.64
N ASP A 11 -0.69 14.40 9.14
CA ASP A 11 -0.94 14.57 10.57
C ASP A 11 -1.09 13.21 11.28
N ASP A 12 -1.43 12.14 10.55
CA ASP A 12 -1.47 10.76 11.06
C ASP A 12 -0.07 10.20 11.38
N LEU A 13 1.00 10.90 10.97
CA LEU A 13 2.40 10.48 11.13
C LEU A 13 3.15 11.28 12.20
N GLU A 14 2.49 12.07 13.04
CA GLU A 14 3.16 13.07 13.90
C GLU A 14 4.38 12.49 14.66
N ASP A 15 4.20 11.36 15.33
CA ASP A 15 5.27 10.69 16.09
C ASP A 15 6.19 9.80 15.20
N ASP A 16 5.70 9.33 14.06
CA ASP A 16 6.36 8.32 13.22
C ASP A 16 7.14 8.90 12.04
N LEU A 17 6.86 10.15 11.63
CA LEU A 17 7.36 10.76 10.39
C LEU A 17 8.87 10.72 10.29
N ARG A 18 9.56 11.05 11.39
CA ARG A 18 11.02 11.06 11.41
C ARG A 18 11.59 9.67 11.17
N SER A 19 11.06 8.68 11.88
CA SER A 19 11.47 7.27 11.76
C SER A 19 11.24 6.75 10.34
N ILE A 20 10.10 7.08 9.73
CA ILE A 20 9.78 6.70 8.35
C ILE A 20 10.80 7.28 7.36
N LEU A 21 11.19 8.55 7.53
CA LEU A 21 12.19 9.19 6.68
C LEU A 21 13.58 8.58 6.86
N GLU A 22 13.97 8.25 8.09
CA GLU A 22 15.24 7.58 8.38
C GLU A 22 15.30 6.19 7.73
N TRP A 23 14.21 5.41 7.83
CA TRP A 23 14.05 4.15 7.10
C TRP A 23 14.12 4.33 5.59
N ALA A 24 13.42 5.31 5.02
CA ALA A 24 13.45 5.57 3.59
C ALA A 24 14.86 5.92 3.07
N ILE A 25 15.66 6.64 3.87
CA ILE A 25 17.07 6.93 3.55
C ILE A 25 17.90 5.66 3.62
N HIS A 26 17.71 4.84 4.65
CA HIS A 26 18.42 3.57 4.84
C HIS A 26 18.22 2.63 3.63
N PHE A 27 16.96 2.32 3.29
CA PHE A 27 16.59 1.48 2.14
C PHE A 27 17.11 1.99 0.80
N LYS A 28 17.32 3.31 0.67
CA LYS A 28 17.84 3.91 -0.55
C LYS A 28 19.36 3.79 -0.65
N GLN A 29 20.06 3.85 0.49
CA GLN A 29 21.52 3.87 0.53
C GLN A 29 22.14 2.47 0.52
N ASP A 30 21.42 1.47 1.04
CA ASP A 30 21.94 0.12 1.18
C ASP A 30 21.00 -0.94 0.56
N PRO A 31 21.16 -1.25 -0.73
CA PRO A 31 20.32 -2.22 -1.41
C PRO A 31 20.59 -3.69 -1.01
N GLU A 32 21.75 -3.97 -0.40
CA GLU A 32 22.23 -5.33 -0.10
C GLU A 32 21.89 -5.75 1.34
N THR A 33 21.85 -4.80 2.30
CA THR A 33 21.51 -5.08 3.70
C THR A 33 20.07 -5.58 3.90
N ASP A 34 19.18 -5.36 2.93
CA ASP A 34 17.76 -5.68 3.05
C ASP A 34 17.30 -6.89 2.21
N TYR A 35 18.21 -7.77 1.77
CA TYR A 35 17.80 -8.96 0.99
C TYR A 35 16.80 -9.85 1.76
N ASP A 36 16.98 -9.94 3.09
CA ASP A 36 16.15 -10.75 3.98
C ASP A 36 15.02 -9.94 4.66
N PHE A 37 15.00 -8.60 4.52
CA PHE A 37 13.94 -7.78 5.10
C PHE A 37 12.70 -7.79 4.19
N LYS A 38 11.82 -8.75 4.45
CA LYS A 38 10.57 -8.97 3.71
C LYS A 38 9.34 -8.86 4.61
N PRO A 39 9.04 -7.68 5.18
CA PRO A 39 7.92 -7.52 6.11
C PRO A 39 6.55 -7.71 5.46
N LEU A 40 6.48 -7.66 4.13
CA LEU A 40 5.26 -7.89 3.36
C LEU A 40 5.23 -9.27 2.69
N ASP A 41 6.12 -10.20 3.08
CA ASP A 41 6.14 -11.54 2.48
C ASP A 41 4.77 -12.22 2.60
N GLU A 42 4.35 -12.87 1.52
CA GLU A 42 3.02 -13.47 1.33
C GLU A 42 1.80 -12.52 1.41
N LEU A 43 1.99 -11.22 1.71
CA LEU A 43 0.90 -10.26 1.83
C LEU A 43 0.47 -9.71 0.46
N SER A 44 -0.84 -9.53 0.30
CA SER A 44 -1.48 -8.96 -0.89
C SER A 44 -2.00 -7.55 -0.62
N ILE A 45 -1.46 -6.55 -1.33
CA ILE A 45 -1.80 -5.14 -1.16
C ILE A 45 -2.55 -4.61 -2.39
N GLY A 46 -3.75 -4.07 -2.19
CA GLY A 46 -4.54 -3.47 -3.27
C GLY A 46 -4.15 -2.03 -3.55
N CYS A 47 -3.91 -1.69 -4.81
CA CYS A 47 -3.60 -0.32 -5.23
C CYS A 47 -4.75 0.22 -6.12
N ILE A 48 -5.64 1.01 -5.53
CA ILE A 48 -6.82 1.55 -6.24
C ILE A 48 -6.51 2.90 -6.88
N TYR A 49 -6.71 3.01 -8.19
CA TYR A 49 -6.49 4.27 -8.93
C TYR A 49 -7.73 4.71 -9.71
N GLU A 50 -8.40 5.76 -9.22
CA GLU A 50 -9.49 6.41 -9.97
C GLU A 50 -9.01 7.24 -11.16
N LYS A 51 -7.79 7.79 -11.05
CA LYS A 51 -7.13 8.59 -12.08
C LYS A 51 -5.77 7.98 -12.41
N PRO A 52 -5.37 7.94 -13.69
CA PRO A 52 -4.04 7.46 -14.05
C PRO A 52 -2.92 8.24 -13.36
N SER A 53 -2.01 7.54 -12.67
CA SER A 53 -0.80 8.12 -12.08
C SER A 53 0.38 7.16 -12.24
N THR A 54 1.30 7.49 -13.16
CA THR A 54 2.47 6.65 -13.43
C THR A 54 3.40 6.58 -12.24
N ARG A 55 3.72 7.73 -11.62
CA ARG A 55 4.69 7.77 -10.51
C ARG A 55 4.19 7.02 -9.30
N THR A 56 2.94 7.26 -8.88
CA THR A 56 2.35 6.61 -7.71
C THR A 56 2.23 5.11 -7.93
N ARG A 57 1.72 4.68 -9.10
CA ARG A 57 1.59 3.26 -9.40
C ARG A 57 2.93 2.53 -9.36
N VAL A 58 3.90 3.04 -10.11
CA VAL A 58 5.22 2.40 -10.18
C VAL A 58 5.91 2.41 -8.81
N SER A 59 5.82 3.49 -8.03
CA SER A 59 6.47 3.55 -6.72
C SER A 59 5.86 2.55 -5.73
N PHE A 60 4.53 2.41 -5.71
CA PHE A 60 3.86 1.46 -4.81
C PHE A 60 4.13 0.01 -5.23
N GLU A 61 3.94 -0.33 -6.51
CA GLU A 61 4.17 -1.69 -7.01
C GLU A 61 5.62 -2.15 -6.75
N VAL A 62 6.61 -1.30 -7.06
CA VAL A 62 8.02 -1.62 -6.83
C VAL A 62 8.35 -1.67 -5.34
N GLY A 63 7.82 -0.76 -4.52
CA GLY A 63 8.05 -0.74 -3.08
C GLY A 63 7.51 -1.99 -2.38
N ILE A 64 6.26 -2.34 -2.65
CA ILE A 64 5.61 -3.54 -2.10
C ILE A 64 6.39 -4.81 -2.50
N HIS A 65 6.73 -4.94 -3.78
CA HIS A 65 7.51 -6.08 -4.27
C HIS A 65 8.90 -6.17 -3.61
N LYS A 66 9.59 -5.04 -3.43
CA LYS A 66 10.90 -5.03 -2.75
C LYS A 66 10.79 -5.50 -1.30
N LEU A 67 9.68 -5.21 -0.63
CA LEU A 67 9.39 -5.65 0.74
C LEU A 67 8.78 -7.07 0.80
N GLY A 68 8.71 -7.80 -0.32
CA GLY A 68 8.26 -9.20 -0.38
C GLY A 68 6.78 -9.40 -0.74
N GLY A 69 6.00 -8.32 -0.82
CA GLY A 69 4.55 -8.41 -1.04
C GLY A 69 4.15 -8.44 -2.51
N GLN A 70 2.88 -8.77 -2.72
CA GLN A 70 2.24 -8.73 -4.03
C GLN A 70 1.31 -7.52 -4.13
N ALA A 71 1.55 -6.65 -5.12
CA ALA A 71 0.65 -5.55 -5.42
C ALA A 71 -0.45 -5.97 -6.42
N LEU A 72 -1.70 -5.64 -6.11
CA LEU A 72 -2.86 -5.82 -6.98
C LEU A 72 -3.37 -4.44 -7.44
N THR A 73 -3.04 -4.06 -8.66
CA THR A 73 -3.49 -2.79 -9.22
C THR A 73 -4.93 -2.88 -9.72
N LEU A 74 -5.79 -2.01 -9.19
CA LEU A 74 -7.21 -1.91 -9.52
C LEU A 74 -7.48 -0.55 -10.14
N LEU A 75 -7.66 -0.49 -11.46
CA LEU A 75 -8.00 0.76 -12.14
C LEU A 75 -9.51 0.99 -12.13
N LYS A 76 -9.94 2.25 -12.26
CA LYS A 76 -11.37 2.60 -12.38
C LYS A 76 -12.17 1.79 -13.42
N GLY A 77 -11.52 1.26 -14.45
CA GLY A 77 -12.16 0.40 -15.45
C GLY A 77 -12.39 -1.03 -14.98
N ASP A 78 -11.59 -1.50 -14.03
CA ASP A 78 -11.57 -2.88 -13.53
C ASP A 78 -12.55 -3.09 -12.37
N ILE A 79 -12.83 -2.01 -11.62
CA ILE A 79 -13.67 -2.00 -10.43
C ILE A 79 -14.86 -1.05 -10.61
N GLN A 80 -16.08 -1.53 -10.32
CA GLN A 80 -17.32 -0.73 -10.40
C GLN A 80 -17.56 0.12 -9.15
N LEU A 81 -16.48 0.67 -8.60
CA LEU A 81 -16.47 1.39 -7.34
C LEU A 81 -17.37 2.63 -7.43
N GLY A 82 -18.43 2.67 -6.63
CA GLY A 82 -19.42 3.75 -6.60
C GLY A 82 -20.38 3.80 -7.81
N LYS A 83 -20.41 2.76 -8.66
CA LYS A 83 -21.38 2.64 -9.76
C LYS A 83 -22.44 1.58 -9.48
N SER A 84 -22.07 0.30 -9.55
CA SER A 84 -22.99 -0.83 -9.28
C SER A 84 -22.92 -1.31 -7.84
N GLU A 85 -21.84 -0.97 -7.13
CA GLU A 85 -21.61 -1.31 -5.73
C GLU A 85 -21.24 -0.05 -4.95
N SER A 86 -21.67 0.01 -3.69
CA SER A 86 -21.29 1.10 -2.80
C SER A 86 -19.81 1.01 -2.41
N ILE A 87 -19.19 2.13 -2.07
CA ILE A 87 -17.79 2.15 -1.59
C ILE A 87 -17.63 1.23 -0.37
N ALA A 88 -18.62 1.22 0.52
CA ALA A 88 -18.61 0.39 1.72
C ALA A 88 -18.66 -1.11 1.39
N ASP A 89 -19.49 -1.51 0.43
CA ASP A 89 -19.58 -2.91 0.00
C ASP A 89 -18.28 -3.36 -0.67
N THR A 90 -17.75 -2.56 -1.58
CA THR A 90 -16.47 -2.88 -2.24
C THR A 90 -15.33 -2.96 -1.22
N ALA A 91 -15.24 -2.03 -0.26
CA ALA A 91 -14.25 -2.08 0.80
C ALA A 91 -14.40 -3.36 1.65
N ALA A 92 -15.62 -3.72 2.03
CA ALA A 92 -15.89 -4.93 2.81
C ALA A 92 -15.54 -6.23 2.07
N VAL A 93 -15.67 -6.25 0.74
CA VAL A 93 -15.23 -7.38 -0.09
C VAL A 93 -13.71 -7.42 -0.15
N LEU A 94 -13.05 -6.30 -0.44
CA LEU A 94 -11.59 -6.23 -0.57
C LEU A 94 -10.87 -6.58 0.74
N SER A 95 -11.34 -6.10 1.89
CA SER A 95 -10.77 -6.40 3.21
C SER A 95 -10.82 -7.89 3.61
N ARG A 96 -11.55 -8.74 2.87
CA ARG A 96 -11.54 -10.20 3.10
C ARG A 96 -10.42 -10.93 2.37
N PHE A 97 -9.80 -10.28 1.40
CA PHE A 97 -8.82 -10.90 0.50
C PHE A 97 -7.46 -10.20 0.54
N LEU A 98 -7.43 -8.91 0.89
CA LEU A 98 -6.24 -8.09 0.91
C LEU A 98 -5.82 -7.77 2.35
N ASP A 99 -4.51 -7.69 2.55
CA ASP A 99 -3.88 -7.32 3.82
C ASP A 99 -3.75 -5.79 3.96
N GLY A 100 -3.87 -5.04 2.85
CA GLY A 100 -3.86 -3.57 2.83
C GLY A 100 -4.46 -2.99 1.54
N ILE A 101 -4.89 -1.72 1.60
CA ILE A 101 -5.45 -0.91 0.50
C ILE A 101 -4.85 0.50 0.57
#